data_AF-A0A1F7KFD6-F1
#
_entry.id   AF-A0A1F7KFD6-F1
#
_cell.length_a   1.000
_cell.length_b   1.000
_cell.length_c   1.000
_cell.angle_alpha   90.00
_cell.angle_beta   90.00
_cell.angle_gamma   90.00
#
_symmetry.space_group_name_H-M   'P 1'
#
loop_
_entity.id
_entity.type
_entity.pdbx_description
1 polymer ?
#
loop_
_entity_poly.entity_id
_entity_poly.type
_entity_poly.pdbx_seq_one_letter_code
_entity_poly.pdbx_strand_id
1 'polypeptide(L)'
;MDTDQIQRVLDSYSIGKLIKSYRLDDINYSDKFSKIPVYRFLIETTHGLFLLLGSNEDKFQYSWWASQENSFSKKLKRLKKQAGLQSAKVMKTQPHKTDTDHKFNQRFMLFNL
;
A
#
# COMPACT_ATOMS: atom_id res chain seq x y z
N MET A 1 10.61 7.94 -0.01
CA MET A 1 9.28 8.53 -0.18
C MET A 1 9.26 9.76 0.70
N ASP A 2 9.02 10.92 0.09
CA ASP A 2 8.93 12.19 0.82
C ASP A 2 7.52 12.43 1.38
N THR A 3 7.38 13.43 2.23
CA THR A 3 6.10 13.82 2.86
C THR A 3 5.05 14.20 1.83
N ASP A 4 5.44 14.85 0.73
CA ASP A 4 4.54 15.29 -0.33
C ASP A 4 3.96 14.11 -1.12
N GLN A 5 4.76 13.10 -1.42
CA GLN A 5 4.29 11.85 -2.01
C GLN A 5 3.30 11.15 -1.09
N ILE A 6 3.57 11.11 0.22
CA ILE A 6 2.65 10.52 1.20
C ILE A 6 1.31 11.25 1.17
N GLN A 7 1.31 12.58 1.23
CA GLN A 7 0.05 13.35 1.20
C GLN A 7 -0.75 13.09 -0.09
N ARG A 8 -0.10 13.02 -1.26
CA ARG A 8 -0.79 12.70 -2.51
C ARG A 8 -1.44 11.32 -2.51
N VAL A 9 -0.82 10.34 -1.84
CA VAL A 9 -1.43 9.02 -1.63
C VAL A 9 -2.64 9.15 -0.71
N LEU A 10 -2.54 9.87 0.41
CA LEU A 10 -3.69 10.07 1.31
C LEU A 10 -4.87 10.76 0.59
N ASP A 11 -4.59 11.72 -0.29
CA ASP A 11 -5.60 12.44 -1.07
C ASP A 11 -6.31 11.55 -2.12
N SER A 12 -5.66 10.47 -2.58
CA SER A 12 -6.27 9.49 -3.48
C SER A 12 -7.23 8.54 -2.75
N TYR A 13 -6.96 8.30 -1.46
CA TYR A 13 -7.81 7.52 -0.56
C TYR A 13 -8.82 8.38 0.22
N SER A 14 -8.74 9.72 0.12
CA SER A 14 -9.60 10.67 0.85
C SER A 14 -9.60 10.48 2.36
N ILE A 15 -8.41 10.23 2.94
CA ILE A 15 -8.21 9.94 4.37
C ILE A 15 -7.65 11.09 5.20
N GLY A 16 -7.83 12.32 4.71
CA GLY A 16 -7.48 13.53 5.44
C GLY A 16 -6.01 13.93 5.32
N LYS A 17 -5.60 14.90 6.14
CA LYS A 17 -4.24 15.47 6.10
C LYS A 17 -3.27 14.61 6.91
N LEU A 18 -2.05 14.47 6.39
CA LEU A 18 -0.93 13.88 7.10
C LEU A 18 -0.61 14.72 8.34
N ILE A 19 -0.65 14.08 9.51
CA ILE A 19 -0.17 14.66 10.78
C ILE A 19 1.28 14.24 10.98
N LYS A 20 1.53 12.93 10.86
CA LYS A 20 2.86 12.36 11.09
C LYS A 20 3.03 11.05 10.33
N SER A 21 4.27 10.76 9.93
CA SER A 21 4.64 9.48 9.34
C SER A 21 5.85 8.90 10.06
N TYR A 22 5.87 7.59 10.19
CA TYR A 22 6.97 6.82 10.75
C TYR A 22 7.34 5.73 9.76
N ARG A 23 8.60 5.71 9.32
CA ARG A 23 9.11 4.59 8.52
C ARG A 23 9.34 3.41 9.46
N LEU A 24 8.71 2.29 9.13
CA LEU A 24 8.95 1.01 9.80
C LEU A 24 10.01 0.22 9.01
N ASP A 25 10.52 -0.85 9.60
CA ASP A 25 11.45 -1.74 8.92
C ASP A 25 10.84 -2.28 7.62
N ASP A 26 11.62 -2.25 6.55
CA ASP A 26 11.21 -2.79 5.27
C ASP A 26 11.04 -4.33 5.39
N ILE A 27 10.07 -4.88 4.66
CA ILE A 27 9.86 -6.34 4.61
C ILE A 27 10.13 -6.85 3.20
N ASN A 28 10.60 -8.09 3.12
CA ASN A 28 10.74 -8.77 1.84
C ASN A 28 9.51 -9.64 1.57
N TYR A 29 8.67 -9.20 0.65
CA TYR A 29 7.61 -10.03 0.12
C TYR A 29 8.21 -11.04 -0.84
N SER A 30 8.18 -12.33 -0.47
CA SER A 30 8.66 -13.41 -1.33
C SER A 30 7.50 -14.14 -1.99
N ASP A 31 7.53 -14.27 -3.31
CA ASP A 31 6.77 -15.28 -4.04
C ASP A 31 7.72 -16.38 -4.57
N LYS A 32 7.18 -17.35 -5.33
CA LYS A 32 8.00 -18.47 -5.83
C LYS A 32 9.10 -18.04 -6.80
N PHE A 33 9.03 -16.83 -7.35
CA PHE A 33 9.86 -16.35 -8.46
C PHE A 33 10.62 -15.06 -8.15
N SER A 34 10.29 -14.36 -7.04
CA SER A 34 10.84 -13.05 -6.72
C SER A 34 10.83 -12.75 -5.22
N LYS A 35 11.86 -12.01 -4.77
CA LYS A 35 11.86 -11.31 -3.49
C LYS A 35 11.73 -9.83 -3.81
N ILE A 36 10.64 -9.22 -3.37
CA ILE A 36 10.37 -7.81 -3.60
C ILE A 36 10.48 -7.06 -2.27
N PRO A 37 11.33 -6.02 -2.19
CA PRO A 37 11.36 -5.15 -1.02
C PRO A 37 10.09 -4.30 -0.95
N VAL A 38 9.48 -4.28 0.22
CA VAL A 38 8.27 -3.51 0.53
C VAL A 38 8.58 -2.58 1.68
N TYR A 39 8.53 -1.28 1.40
CA TYR A 39 8.64 -0.27 2.43
C TYR A 39 7.31 -0.08 3.14
N ARG A 40 7.39 0.31 4.41
CA ARG A 40 6.24 0.42 5.30
C ARG A 40 6.26 1.76 6.03
N PHE A 41 5.12 2.45 6.02
CA PHE A 41 4.94 3.70 6.74
C PHE A 41 3.71 3.61 7.62
N LEU A 42 3.89 3.79 8.93
CA LEU A 42 2.79 4.09 9.82
C LEU A 42 2.45 5.57 9.67
N ILE A 43 1.21 5.87 9.31
CA ILE A 43 0.75 7.20 8.97
C ILE A 43 -0.39 7.58 9.91
N GLU A 44 -0.23 8.69 10.60
CA GLU A 44 -1.27 9.33 11.38
C GLU A 44 -1.88 10.46 10.54
N THR A 45 -3.20 10.44 10.40
CA THR A 45 -3.97 11.47 9.69
C THR A 45 -5.09 12.01 10.57
N THR A 46 -5.73 13.08 10.11
CA THR A 46 -6.94 13.63 10.75
C THR A 46 -8.11 12.65 10.86
N HIS A 47 -8.09 11.53 10.12
CA HIS A 47 -9.15 10.50 10.15
C HIS A 47 -8.74 9.22 10.90
N GLY A 48 -7.49 9.11 11.38
CA GLY A 48 -7.03 7.97 12.14
C GLY A 48 -5.63 7.51 11.78
N LEU A 49 -5.32 6.26 12.16
CA LEU A 49 -4.03 5.63 11.96
C LEU A 49 -4.10 4.62 10.82
N PHE A 50 -3.13 4.70 9.91
CA PHE A 50 -3.09 3.89 8.72
C PHE A 50 -1.70 3.31 8.52
N LEU A 51 -1.64 2.15 7.88
CA LEU A 51 -0.39 1.59 7.40
C LEU A 51 -0.35 1.67 5.88
N LEU A 52 0.66 2.35 5.37
CA LEU A 52 0.98 2.41 3.95
C LEU A 52 2.09 1.41 3.63
N LEU A 53 1.83 0.58 2.63
CA LEU A 53 2.80 -0.31 2.02
C LEU A 53 3.05 0.15 0.57
N GLY A 54 4.29 0.09 0.13
CA GLY A 54 4.62 0.31 -1.28
C GLY A 54 5.91 -0.39 -1.67
N SER A 55 6.21 -0.39 -2.96
CA SER A 55 7.47 -0.90 -3.51
C SER A 55 7.90 -0.09 -4.73
N ASN A 56 9.20 -0.08 -4.99
CA ASN A 56 9.81 0.59 -6.13
C ASN A 56 10.04 -0.36 -7.32
N GLU A 57 9.74 -1.66 -7.21
CA GLU A 57 9.99 -2.59 -8.32
C GLU A 57 8.85 -2.58 -9.35
N ASP A 58 9.19 -2.39 -10.62
CA ASP A 58 8.23 -2.43 -11.74
C ASP A 58 7.51 -3.78 -11.88
N LYS A 59 8.19 -4.89 -11.52
CA LYS A 59 7.61 -6.25 -11.50
C LYS A 59 6.42 -6.39 -10.55
N PHE A 60 6.29 -5.46 -9.61
CA PHE A 60 5.21 -5.41 -8.64
C PHE A 60 3.86 -4.99 -9.25
N GLN A 61 3.88 -4.35 -10.43
CA GLN A 61 2.67 -3.90 -11.15
C GLN A 61 1.75 -5.07 -11.51
N TYR A 62 2.30 -6.21 -11.94
CA TYR A 62 1.50 -7.34 -12.41
C TYR A 62 1.07 -8.27 -11.29
N SER A 63 1.89 -8.48 -10.26
CA SER A 63 1.60 -9.48 -9.24
C SER A 63 0.49 -9.08 -8.27
N TRP A 64 0.32 -7.78 -8.03
CA TRP A 64 -0.58 -7.25 -7.00
C TRP A 64 -1.86 -6.68 -7.58
N TRP A 65 -2.00 -6.45 -8.88
CA TRP A 65 -3.22 -5.82 -9.42
C TRP A 65 -3.69 -6.37 -10.76
N ALA A 66 -2.91 -7.24 -11.42
CA ALA A 66 -3.37 -7.88 -12.64
C ALA A 66 -4.37 -9.00 -12.32
N SER A 67 -5.64 -8.65 -12.51
CA SER A 67 -6.62 -9.36 -13.33
C SER A 67 -7.29 -10.65 -12.85
N GLN A 68 -7.01 -11.20 -11.66
CA GLN A 68 -7.87 -12.26 -11.10
C GLN A 68 -8.07 -12.11 -9.58
N GLU A 69 -9.30 -11.80 -9.15
CA GLU A 69 -9.70 -11.61 -7.74
C GLU A 69 -9.19 -12.73 -6.81
N ASN A 70 -9.12 -13.96 -7.33
CA ASN A 70 -8.67 -15.14 -6.59
C ASN A 70 -7.16 -15.19 -6.33
N SER A 71 -6.32 -14.66 -7.23
CA SER A 71 -4.86 -14.61 -7.05
C SER A 71 -4.46 -13.44 -6.15
N PHE A 72 -5.12 -12.30 -6.34
CA PHE A 72 -5.00 -11.11 -5.50
C PHE A 72 -5.27 -11.41 -4.02
N SER A 73 -6.35 -12.13 -3.72
CA SER A 73 -6.74 -12.45 -2.35
C SER A 73 -5.72 -13.33 -1.61
N LYS A 74 -5.06 -14.28 -2.29
CA LYS A 74 -4.03 -15.15 -1.69
C LYS A 74 -2.74 -14.41 -1.38
N LYS A 75 -2.26 -13.59 -2.32
CA LYS A 75 -1.04 -12.78 -2.15
C LYS A 75 -1.21 -11.73 -1.05
N LEU A 76 -2.37 -11.05 -1.04
CA LEU A 76 -2.73 -10.11 0.02
C LEU A 76 -2.80 -10.78 1.39
N LYS A 77 -3.40 -11.98 1.50
CA LYS A 77 -3.41 -12.75 2.76
C LYS A 77 -2.00 -13.08 3.25
N ARG A 78 -1.09 -13.48 2.36
CA ARG A 78 0.31 -13.78 2.71
C ARG A 78 1.04 -12.53 3.20
N LEU A 79 0.89 -11.42 2.49
CA LEU A 79 1.47 -10.15 2.90
C LEU A 79 0.93 -9.69 4.25
N LYS A 80 -0.39 -9.75 4.45
CA LYS A 80 -1.01 -9.46 5.76
C LYS A 80 -0.38 -10.30 6.86
N LYS A 81 -0.16 -11.60 6.63
CA LYS A 81 0.51 -12.47 7.60
C LYS A 81 1.95 -12.02 7.87
N GLN A 82 2.74 -11.72 6.84
CA GLN A 82 4.14 -11.30 6.96
C GLN A 82 4.31 -9.91 7.59
N ALA A 83 3.35 -9.01 7.35
CA ALA A 83 3.34 -7.66 7.90
C ALA A 83 2.63 -7.57 9.27
N GLY A 84 2.06 -8.66 9.79
CA GLY A 84 1.30 -8.66 11.05
C GLY A 84 -0.12 -8.06 10.98
N LEU A 85 -0.69 -7.92 9.79
CA LEU A 85 -1.93 -7.20 9.47
C LEU A 85 -3.13 -8.12 9.24
N GLN A 86 -3.23 -9.20 9.99
CA GLN A 86 -4.24 -10.24 9.73
C GLN A 86 -5.67 -9.69 9.84
N SER A 87 -5.90 -8.76 10.77
CA SER A 87 -7.17 -8.07 11.01
C SER A 87 -7.37 -6.77 10.22
N ALA A 88 -6.31 -6.17 9.64
CA ALA A 88 -6.38 -4.84 9.06
C ALA A 88 -7.24 -4.82 7.78
N LYS A 89 -8.05 -3.79 7.57
CA LYS A 89 -8.90 -3.67 6.37
C LYS A 89 -8.16 -2.94 5.25
N VAL A 90 -8.14 -3.52 4.06
CA VAL A 90 -7.57 -2.85 2.87
C VAL A 90 -8.52 -1.76 2.42
N MET A 91 -7.98 -0.56 2.27
CA MET A 91 -8.66 0.57 1.70
C MET A 91 -8.67 0.45 0.17
N LYS A 92 -9.82 0.75 -0.46
CA LYS A 92 -9.90 0.89 -1.92
C LYS A 92 -9.70 2.36 -2.28
N THR A 93 -9.02 2.63 -3.39
CA THR A 93 -8.95 3.97 -3.96
C THR A 93 -10.34 4.43 -4.40
N GLN A 94 -10.60 5.74 -4.40
CA GLN A 94 -11.89 6.23 -4.86
C GLN A 94 -12.03 6.04 -6.38
N PRO A 95 -13.19 5.53 -6.87
CA PRO A 95 -13.37 5.13 -8.26
C PRO A 95 -13.29 6.30 -9.27
N HIS A 96 -13.43 7.54 -8.82
CA HIS A 96 -13.38 8.74 -9.68
C HIS A 96 -11.99 9.38 -9.79
N LYS A 97 -10.95 8.81 -9.15
CA LYS A 97 -9.56 9.30 -9.22
C LYS A 97 -8.59 8.22 -9.71
N THR A 98 -9.02 7.42 -10.68
CA THR A 98 -8.20 6.43 -11.40
C THR A 98 -6.93 7.03 -12.02
N ASP A 99 -6.89 8.33 -12.27
CA ASP A 99 -5.67 9.05 -12.68
C ASP A 99 -4.56 9.05 -11.62
N THR A 100 -4.88 8.92 -10.34
CA THR A 100 -3.86 8.82 -9.28
C THR A 100 -3.20 7.45 -9.28
N ASP A 101 -3.94 6.38 -9.64
CA ASP A 101 -3.38 5.04 -9.80
C ASP A 101 -2.41 4.93 -11.00
N HIS A 102 -2.50 5.86 -11.96
CA HIS A 102 -1.59 5.97 -13.10
C HIS A 102 -0.48 7.02 -12.93
N LYS A 103 -0.62 8.00 -12.02
CA LYS A 103 0.37 9.08 -11.80
C LYS A 103 1.53 8.71 -10.89
N PHE A 104 1.40 7.64 -10.11
CA PHE A 104 2.53 7.12 -9.36
C PHE A 104 3.23 6.04 -10.17
N ASN A 105 4.52 6.22 -10.44
CA ASN A 105 5.41 5.16 -10.93
C ASN A 105 5.55 4.00 -9.91
N GLN A 106 4.83 4.05 -8.78
CA GLN A 106 4.85 3.12 -7.66
C GLN A 106 3.41 2.85 -7.21
N ARG A 107 3.04 1.60 -6.96
CA ARG A 107 1.71 1.26 -6.44
C ARG A 107 1.73 1.12 -4.93
N PHE A 108 0.70 1.68 -4.30
CA PHE A 108 0.56 1.76 -2.85
C PHE A 108 -0.63 0.93 -2.37
N MET A 109 -0.55 0.44 -1.13
CA MET A 109 -1.70 -0.11 -0.41
C MET A 109 -1.80 0.52 0.95
N LEU A 110 -3.02 0.89 1.31
CA LEU A 110 -3.29 1.52 2.58
C LEU A 110 -4.25 0.64 3.40
N PHE A 111 -3.91 0.46 4.67
CA PHE A 111 -4.66 -0.35 5.61
C PHE A 111 -5.13 0.54 6.75
N ASN A 112 -6.41 0.44 7.10
CA ASN A 112 -6.92 1.02 8.33
C ASN A 112 -6.57 0.07 9.49
N LEU A 113 -5.98 0.60 10.56
CA LEU A 113 -5.49 -0.15 11.73
C LEU A 113 -6.52 -0.14 12.87
#